data_AF-A0A812U6E8-F1
#
_entry.id   AF-A0A812U6E8-F1
#
_cell.length_a   1.000
_cell.length_b   1.000
_cell.length_c   1.000
_cell.angle_alpha   90.00
_cell.angle_beta   90.00
_cell.angle_gamma   90.00
#
_symmetry.space_group_name_H-M   'P 1'
#
loop_
_entity.id
_entity.type
_entity.pdbx_description
1 polymer ?
#
loop_
_entity_poly.entity_id
_entity_poly.type
_entity_poly.pdbx_seq_one_letter_code
_entity_poly.pdbx_strand_id
1 'polypeptide(L)'
;VAEDLDAATLRVLAPRAEVLAQPDSAGQTALHLAVRARPDDDVTAVTALLVAMRADLALRNQRGETPLLLAVRAALAAGVQGDGPWLLPIRLMLEAKAAACASDNQGRAALTYSAAANNLSLCRLLLDFRADPEQRNASGATARSVASRQGHQHVVELLAQAARPVRPEAKPSVKPQATNRVPNPPQLSPMERLREECRRAQIPIDWCSTEEQLRELKGRWQHLSCLSMQQLVQEAKMQRINTQGASKPEELRKRLVQQHCWEMMTDQELQQCCFAQGVLFPKNCFNTQFAANREADRLDIITRLKEATFGLRPGEFGPLPVDPKKAAEPRGSTGFRPPPRPKARSPPRREQEHKEAEAEDRGDQKDAGPRVRRLLQEFPGFCGEMPGLEAETWSEQELKQYFYSNGYIRPKRREVHQPTREEASVRQHLATLGLTAPASAEAVKRAFRSLALKYHPDKRPDDQTRSADFQRIKDAYDALTAAGLA
;
A
#
# COMPACT_ATOMS: atom_id res chain seq x y z
N VAL A 1 26.33 11.86 34.59
CA VAL A 1 26.04 10.69 33.72
C VAL A 1 24.71 10.85 32.99
N ALA A 2 23.62 11.25 33.64
CA ALA A 2 22.31 11.35 32.98
C ALA A 2 22.02 12.66 32.20
N GLU A 3 22.83 13.71 32.36
CA GLU A 3 22.69 14.94 31.57
C GLU A 3 23.32 14.80 30.17
N ASP A 4 24.37 13.98 30.02
CA ASP A 4 25.06 13.66 28.75
C ASP A 4 24.62 12.32 28.16
N LEU A 5 23.34 11.97 28.34
CA LEU A 5 22.81 10.64 28.03
C LEU A 5 22.55 10.48 26.53
N ASP A 6 23.58 10.40 25.70
CA ASP A 6 23.47 10.14 24.27
C ASP A 6 22.96 8.72 23.94
N ALA A 7 22.43 8.53 22.73
CA ALA A 7 21.90 7.22 22.33
C ALA A 7 22.96 6.11 22.38
N ALA A 8 24.25 6.47 22.25
CA ALA A 8 25.36 5.53 22.36
C ALA A 8 25.59 5.07 23.81
N THR A 9 25.63 5.97 24.79
CA THR A 9 25.75 5.60 26.21
C THR A 9 24.55 4.80 26.69
N LEU A 10 23.34 5.11 26.22
CA LEU A 10 22.16 4.31 26.56
C LEU A 10 22.20 2.88 26.02
N ARG A 11 22.77 2.67 24.83
CA ARG A 11 22.95 1.30 24.30
C ARG A 11 23.93 0.49 25.15
N VAL A 12 24.94 1.15 25.73
CA VAL A 12 25.87 0.51 26.67
C VAL A 12 25.23 0.25 28.03
N LEU A 13 24.31 1.13 28.46
CA LEU A 13 23.56 1.00 29.71
C LEU A 13 22.30 0.14 29.60
N ALA A 14 21.91 -0.29 28.40
CA ALA A 14 20.78 -1.19 28.14
C ALA A 14 20.72 -2.45 29.06
N PRO A 15 21.83 -3.19 29.30
CA PRO A 15 21.82 -4.32 30.24
C PRO A 15 21.67 -3.94 31.72
N ARG A 16 21.73 -2.64 32.07
CA ARG A 16 21.52 -2.09 33.42
C ARG A 16 20.26 -1.24 33.51
N ALA A 17 19.17 -1.69 32.89
CA ALA A 17 17.88 -0.98 32.83
C ALA A 17 17.35 -0.53 34.22
N GLU A 18 17.65 -1.29 35.27
CA GLU A 18 17.27 -0.96 36.66
C GLU A 18 17.86 0.37 37.15
N VAL A 19 19.06 0.74 36.69
CA VAL A 19 19.71 2.01 37.05
C VAL A 19 18.98 3.20 36.42
N LEU A 20 18.35 3.01 35.26
CA LEU A 20 17.60 4.05 34.55
C LEU A 20 16.19 4.25 35.13
N ALA A 21 15.69 3.30 35.91
CA ALA A 21 14.38 3.36 36.56
C ALA A 21 14.40 4.17 37.86
N GLN A 22 15.56 4.36 38.49
CA GLN A 22 15.64 5.10 39.74
C GLN A 22 15.54 6.61 39.48
N PRO A 23 14.66 7.33 40.21
CA PRO A 23 14.62 8.78 40.15
C PRO A 23 15.84 9.38 40.84
N ASP A 24 16.30 10.53 40.34
CA ASP A 24 17.31 11.33 41.01
C ASP A 24 16.75 12.01 42.28
N SER A 25 17.60 12.79 42.97
CA SER A 25 17.19 13.57 44.15
C SER A 25 16.06 14.58 43.88
N ALA A 26 15.84 14.96 42.61
CA ALA A 26 14.76 15.82 42.14
C ALA A 26 13.51 15.04 41.69
N GLY A 27 13.47 13.72 41.89
CA GLY A 27 12.39 12.85 41.43
C GLY A 27 12.40 12.63 39.91
N GLN A 28 13.47 13.02 39.21
CA GLN A 28 13.58 12.92 37.75
C GLN A 28 14.12 11.55 37.37
N THR A 29 13.37 10.84 36.52
CA THR A 29 13.83 9.63 35.86
C THR A 29 14.77 9.97 34.69
N ALA A 30 15.47 8.96 34.15
CA ALA A 30 16.27 9.13 32.93
C ALA A 30 15.48 9.77 31.77
N LEU A 31 14.18 9.48 31.67
CA LEU A 31 13.31 10.06 30.66
C LEU A 31 13.00 11.54 30.91
N HIS A 32 12.82 11.95 32.17
CA HIS A 32 12.68 13.38 32.49
C HIS A 32 13.93 14.16 32.10
N LEU A 33 15.11 13.58 32.33
CA LEU A 33 16.40 14.20 32.01
C LEU A 33 16.63 14.29 30.50
N ALA A 34 16.34 13.21 29.77
CA ALA A 34 16.43 13.18 28.31
C ALA A 34 15.61 14.28 27.63
N VAL A 35 14.40 14.49 28.13
CA VAL A 35 13.46 15.50 27.66
C VAL A 35 13.83 16.92 28.11
N ARG A 36 14.57 17.07 29.21
CA ARG A 36 15.01 18.39 29.72
C ARG A 36 16.25 18.91 28.99
N ALA A 37 17.14 18.02 28.57
CA ALA A 37 18.50 18.38 28.18
C ALA A 37 18.63 18.91 26.74
N ARG A 38 17.78 18.49 25.79
CA ARG A 38 18.03 18.71 24.36
C ARG A 38 16.77 19.08 23.57
N PRO A 39 16.84 20.04 22.62
CA PRO A 39 15.85 20.23 21.56
C PRO A 39 16.26 19.62 20.20
N ASP A 40 17.39 18.91 20.13
CA ASP A 40 17.96 18.36 18.88
C ASP A 40 17.48 16.93 18.54
N ASP A 41 17.76 16.45 17.32
CA ASP A 41 17.31 15.17 16.75
C ASP A 41 17.55 13.94 17.65
N ASP A 42 18.56 14.01 18.52
CA ASP A 42 18.90 12.95 19.48
C ASP A 42 17.80 12.67 20.51
N VAL A 43 16.94 13.64 20.83
CA VAL A 43 15.90 13.48 21.86
C VAL A 43 14.91 12.40 21.45
N THR A 44 14.61 12.31 20.16
CA THR A 44 13.74 11.26 19.61
C THR A 44 14.39 9.90 19.78
N ALA A 45 15.66 9.75 19.40
CA ALA A 45 16.37 8.49 19.48
C ALA A 45 16.53 8.00 20.92
N VAL A 46 16.86 8.93 21.83
CA VAL A 46 16.98 8.68 23.27
C VAL A 46 15.62 8.31 23.88
N THR A 47 14.56 9.04 23.55
CA THR A 47 13.20 8.76 24.01
C THR A 47 12.72 7.39 23.53
N ALA A 48 12.92 7.08 22.24
CA ALA A 48 12.54 5.79 21.66
C ALA A 48 13.25 4.63 22.36
N LEU A 49 14.53 4.77 22.65
CA LEU A 49 15.32 3.75 23.34
C LEU A 49 14.85 3.55 24.79
N LEU A 50 14.63 4.63 25.54
CA LEU A 50 14.12 4.56 26.92
C LEU A 50 12.70 3.96 26.99
N VAL A 51 11.84 4.30 26.03
CA VAL A 51 10.51 3.70 25.89
C VAL A 51 10.61 2.20 25.55
N ALA A 52 11.51 1.82 24.64
CA ALA A 52 11.76 0.41 24.32
C ALA A 52 12.27 -0.39 25.53
N MET A 53 13.03 0.27 26.41
CA MET A 53 13.49 -0.27 27.69
C MET A 53 12.41 -0.31 28.78
N ARG A 54 11.15 0.03 28.47
CA ARG A 54 10.01 0.09 29.39
C ARG A 54 10.23 1.04 30.59
N ALA A 55 10.84 2.20 30.34
CA ALA A 55 10.93 3.25 31.35
C ALA A 55 9.53 3.63 31.89
N ASP A 56 9.42 3.89 33.18
CA ASP A 56 8.16 4.28 33.81
C ASP A 56 7.77 5.72 33.42
N LEU A 57 6.63 5.83 32.73
CA LEU A 57 6.08 7.09 32.21
C LEU A 57 5.13 7.78 33.21
N ALA A 58 4.81 7.12 34.33
CA ALA A 58 3.85 7.62 35.32
C ALA A 58 4.52 8.37 36.49
N LEU A 59 5.83 8.17 36.68
CA LEU A 59 6.58 8.82 37.76
C LEU A 59 6.54 10.34 37.63
N ARG A 60 6.42 11.01 38.78
CA ARG A 60 6.33 12.47 38.88
C ARG A 60 7.58 13.04 39.53
N ASN A 61 8.12 14.11 38.94
CA ASN A 61 9.21 14.86 39.55
C ASN A 61 8.72 15.73 40.74
N GLN A 62 9.61 16.48 41.40
CA GLN A 62 9.24 17.40 42.49
C GLN A 62 8.19 18.46 42.12
N ARG A 63 8.02 18.80 40.84
CA ARG A 63 6.98 19.71 40.34
C ARG A 63 5.65 19.01 40.04
N GLY A 64 5.58 17.69 40.27
CA GLY A 64 4.44 16.84 39.94
C GLY A 64 4.35 16.50 38.45
N GLU A 65 5.36 16.85 37.66
CA GLU A 65 5.35 16.65 36.21
C GLU A 65 5.72 15.21 35.88
N THR A 66 4.97 14.58 34.99
CA THR A 66 5.38 13.34 34.32
C THR A 66 6.35 13.64 33.18
N PRO A 67 7.07 12.63 32.64
CA PRO A 67 7.96 12.85 31.49
C PRO A 67 7.24 13.47 30.30
N LEU A 68 5.99 13.04 30.05
CA LEU A 68 5.12 13.60 29.01
C LEU A 68 4.84 15.09 29.25
N LEU A 69 4.47 15.46 30.48
CA LEU A 69 4.15 16.85 30.82
C LEU A 69 5.37 17.75 30.71
N LEU A 70 6.54 17.25 31.13
CA LEU A 70 7.82 17.92 30.96
C LEU A 70 8.17 18.09 29.47
N ALA A 71 7.88 17.10 28.62
CA ALA A 71 8.12 17.16 27.18
C ALA A 71 7.26 18.20 26.49
N VAL A 72 5.97 18.27 26.84
CA VAL A 72 5.08 19.33 26.35
C VAL A 72 5.59 20.69 26.81
N ARG A 73 6.00 20.85 28.07
CA ARG A 73 6.53 22.14 28.55
C ARG A 73 7.84 22.54 27.87
N ALA A 74 8.74 21.59 27.64
CA ALA A 74 10.00 21.81 26.93
C ALA A 74 9.75 22.23 25.47
N ALA A 75 8.82 21.54 24.79
CA ALA A 75 8.42 21.87 23.42
C ALA A 75 7.90 23.31 23.28
N LEU A 76 7.08 23.73 24.25
CA LEU A 76 6.51 25.09 24.27
C LEU A 76 7.56 26.14 24.63
N ALA A 77 8.49 25.83 25.55
CA ALA A 77 9.60 26.72 25.90
C ALA A 77 10.57 26.92 24.74
N ALA A 78 10.76 25.90 23.90
CA ALA A 78 11.55 25.98 22.67
C ALA A 78 10.85 26.78 21.55
N GLY A 79 9.62 27.28 21.77
CA GLY A 79 8.88 28.09 20.79
C GLY A 79 8.42 27.30 19.57
N VAL A 80 8.38 25.97 19.65
CA VAL A 80 8.05 25.12 18.52
C VAL A 80 6.58 25.24 18.16
N GLN A 81 6.32 25.72 16.93
CA GLN A 81 4.99 25.76 16.31
C GLN A 81 4.92 24.70 15.20
N GLY A 82 3.79 24.02 15.07
CA GLY A 82 3.58 22.99 14.03
C GLY A 82 4.24 21.63 14.34
N ASP A 83 4.61 20.90 13.30
CA ASP A 83 5.19 19.54 13.37
C ASP A 83 6.70 19.56 13.67
N GLY A 84 7.10 20.28 14.71
CA GLY A 84 8.51 20.39 15.07
C GLY A 84 9.07 19.17 15.83
N PRO A 85 10.36 19.21 16.20
CA PRO A 85 11.13 18.04 16.67
C PRO A 85 10.57 17.38 17.93
N TRP A 86 9.77 18.11 18.72
CA TRP A 86 9.13 17.60 19.93
C TRP A 86 7.86 16.78 19.70
N LEU A 87 7.22 16.90 18.54
CA LEU A 87 5.95 16.20 18.28
C LEU A 87 6.17 14.67 18.25
N LEU A 88 7.29 14.23 17.70
CA LEU A 88 7.63 12.81 17.58
C LEU A 88 7.96 12.15 18.94
N PRO A 89 8.84 12.71 19.80
CA PRO A 89 9.04 12.22 21.17
C PRO A 89 7.74 12.15 21.99
N ILE A 90 6.89 13.19 21.91
CA ILE A 90 5.61 13.23 22.63
C ILE A 90 4.68 12.14 22.12
N ARG A 91 4.58 11.96 20.80
CA ARG A 91 3.80 10.90 20.18
C ARG A 91 4.29 9.51 20.59
N LEU A 92 5.59 9.26 20.61
CA LEU A 92 6.17 7.99 21.06
C LEU A 92 5.80 7.67 22.51
N MET A 93 5.85 8.65 23.41
CA MET A 93 5.42 8.45 24.80
C MET A 93 3.93 8.15 24.91
N LEU A 94 3.08 8.83 24.12
CA LEU A 94 1.64 8.59 24.09
C LEU A 94 1.30 7.20 23.51
N GLU A 95 1.98 6.77 22.44
CA GLU A 95 1.86 5.42 21.87
C GLU A 95 2.31 4.35 22.88
N ALA A 96 3.30 4.67 23.72
CA ALA A 96 3.72 3.86 24.86
C ALA A 96 2.79 3.94 26.08
N LYS A 97 1.58 4.49 25.93
CA LYS A 97 0.53 4.61 26.95
C LYS A 97 0.88 5.57 28.10
N ALA A 98 1.69 6.61 27.86
CA ALA A 98 1.79 7.72 28.82
C ALA A 98 0.40 8.34 29.08
N ALA A 99 0.13 8.67 30.33
CA ALA A 99 -1.17 9.24 30.72
C ALA A 99 -1.32 10.69 30.21
N ALA A 100 -2.11 10.87 29.15
CA ALA A 100 -2.37 12.19 28.54
C ALA A 100 -3.06 13.19 29.50
N CYS A 101 -3.83 12.68 30.46
CA CYS A 101 -4.53 13.48 31.48
C CYS A 101 -3.70 13.71 32.76
N ALA A 102 -2.43 13.30 32.79
CA ALA A 102 -1.56 13.60 33.92
C ALA A 102 -1.37 15.11 34.09
N SER A 103 -1.33 15.57 35.34
CA SER A 103 -1.24 16.98 35.70
C SER A 103 -0.14 17.25 36.71
N ASP A 104 0.44 18.45 36.64
CA ASP A 104 1.42 18.95 37.60
C ASP A 104 0.80 19.24 38.98
N ASN A 105 1.62 19.73 39.93
CA ASN A 105 1.16 20.12 41.27
C ASN A 105 0.12 21.26 41.26
N GLN A 106 -0.05 21.99 40.16
CA GLN A 106 -1.07 23.03 39.98
C GLN A 106 -2.33 22.48 39.27
N GLY A 107 -2.40 21.17 39.05
CA GLY A 107 -3.49 20.52 38.32
C GLY A 107 -3.49 20.83 36.82
N ARG A 108 -2.43 21.42 36.27
CA ARG A 108 -2.35 21.72 34.84
C ARG A 108 -1.92 20.47 34.08
N ALA A 109 -2.78 20.00 33.18
CA ALA A 109 -2.49 18.91 32.28
C ALA A 109 -1.79 19.38 31.01
N ALA A 110 -1.25 18.44 30.24
CA ALA A 110 -0.57 18.71 28.96
C ALA A 110 -1.44 19.57 28.02
N LEU A 111 -2.74 19.28 27.94
CA LEU A 111 -3.70 20.02 27.12
C LEU A 111 -3.89 21.47 27.58
N THR A 112 -3.74 21.75 28.89
CA THR A 112 -3.83 23.11 29.43
C THR A 112 -2.62 23.94 29.00
N TYR A 113 -1.42 23.34 29.01
CA TYR A 113 -0.20 24.00 28.55
C TYR A 113 -0.22 24.28 27.05
N SER A 114 -0.59 23.30 26.22
CA SER A 114 -0.67 23.49 24.78
C SER A 114 -1.72 24.54 24.40
N ALA A 115 -2.84 24.58 25.13
CA ALA A 115 -3.88 25.57 24.93
C ALA A 115 -3.45 26.99 25.32
N ALA A 116 -2.66 27.13 26.39
CA ALA A 116 -2.06 28.40 26.78
C ALA A 116 -1.02 28.90 25.77
N ALA A 117 -0.31 28.02 25.07
CA ALA A 117 0.73 28.42 24.13
C ALA A 117 0.24 28.60 22.67
N ASN A 118 -1.07 28.54 22.43
CA ASN A 118 -1.67 28.54 21.09
C ASN A 118 -1.15 27.42 20.16
N ASN A 119 -0.68 26.30 20.72
CA ASN A 119 -0.13 25.22 19.91
C ASN A 119 -1.23 24.23 19.50
N LEU A 120 -1.82 24.49 18.32
CA LEU A 120 -2.91 23.70 17.77
C LEU A 120 -2.52 22.23 17.50
N SER A 121 -1.30 21.99 17.00
CA SER A 121 -0.80 20.64 16.68
C SER A 121 -0.69 19.76 17.92
N LEU A 122 -0.14 20.30 19.02
CA LEU A 122 -0.08 19.58 20.29
C LEU A 122 -1.48 19.35 20.88
N CYS A 123 -2.39 20.31 20.76
CA CYS A 123 -3.78 20.11 21.21
C CYS A 123 -4.45 18.96 20.42
N ARG A 124 -4.27 18.90 19.10
CA ARG A 124 -4.78 17.78 18.26
C ARG A 124 -4.21 16.44 18.71
N LEU A 125 -2.88 16.36 18.79
CA LEU A 125 -2.20 15.13 19.17
C LEU A 125 -2.69 14.62 20.54
N LEU A 126 -2.77 15.49 21.55
CA LEU A 126 -3.22 15.10 22.88
C LEU A 126 -4.68 14.61 22.88
N LEU A 127 -5.57 15.26 22.12
CA LEU A 127 -6.97 14.84 21.98
C LEU A 127 -7.12 13.52 21.24
N ASP A 128 -6.31 13.27 20.20
CA ASP A 128 -6.28 11.99 19.47
C ASP A 128 -5.93 10.83 20.41
N PHE A 129 -5.08 11.10 21.41
CA PHE A 129 -4.74 10.16 22.49
C PHE A 129 -5.65 10.29 23.73
N ARG A 130 -6.88 10.78 23.55
CA ARG A 130 -7.95 10.83 24.57
C ARG A 130 -7.64 11.70 25.80
N ALA A 131 -6.88 12.78 25.64
CA ALA A 131 -6.80 13.81 26.68
C ALA A 131 -8.21 14.38 26.96
N ASP A 132 -8.54 14.59 28.23
CA ASP A 132 -9.84 15.14 28.63
C ASP A 132 -9.88 16.67 28.44
N PRO A 133 -10.72 17.20 27.52
CA PRO A 133 -10.84 18.64 27.30
C PRO A 133 -11.51 19.39 28.45
N GLU A 134 -12.25 18.69 29.31
CA GLU A 134 -12.98 19.26 30.45
C GLU A 134 -12.20 19.14 31.77
N GLN A 135 -10.99 18.59 31.74
CA GLN A 135 -10.12 18.54 32.90
C GLN A 135 -9.84 19.96 33.43
N ARG A 136 -10.05 20.13 34.74
CA ARG A 136 -9.86 21.41 35.44
C ARG A 136 -8.55 21.42 36.18
N ASN A 137 -7.83 22.54 36.10
CA ASN A 137 -6.68 22.80 36.94
C ASN A 137 -7.09 23.24 38.36
N ALA A 138 -6.12 23.49 39.25
CA ALA A 138 -6.39 23.90 40.63
C ALA A 138 -7.20 25.20 40.77
N SER A 139 -7.17 26.07 39.75
CA SER A 139 -8.00 27.28 39.69
C SER A 139 -9.42 27.05 39.14
N GLY A 140 -9.79 25.79 38.85
CA GLY A 140 -11.07 25.42 38.24
C GLY A 140 -11.16 25.69 36.73
N ALA A 141 -10.07 26.12 36.09
CA ALA A 141 -10.03 26.48 34.68
C ALA A 141 -9.79 25.24 33.79
N THR A 142 -10.57 25.10 32.72
CA THR A 142 -10.36 24.11 31.66
C THR A 142 -9.39 24.64 30.58
N ALA A 143 -8.82 23.75 29.77
CA ALA A 143 -7.95 24.15 28.65
C ALA A 143 -8.63 25.19 27.72
N ARG A 144 -9.92 25.01 27.44
CA ARG A 144 -10.72 25.96 26.63
C ARG A 144 -10.85 27.33 27.29
N SER A 145 -11.08 27.37 28.61
CA SER A 145 -11.17 28.64 29.34
C SER A 145 -9.83 29.38 29.38
N VAL A 146 -8.71 28.65 29.37
CA VAL A 146 -7.37 29.24 29.28
C VAL A 146 -7.13 29.81 27.88
N ALA A 147 -7.40 29.05 26.83
CA ALA A 147 -7.28 29.52 25.43
C ALA A 147 -8.18 30.74 25.16
N SER A 148 -9.41 30.74 25.68
CA SER A 148 -10.36 31.86 25.51
C SER A 148 -9.88 33.14 26.19
N ARG A 149 -9.32 33.05 27.41
CA ARG A 149 -8.76 34.22 28.11
C ARG A 149 -7.57 34.82 27.38
N GLN A 150 -6.84 34.03 26.60
CA GLN A 150 -5.67 34.48 25.85
C GLN A 150 -5.98 34.86 24.39
N GLY A 151 -7.22 34.68 23.93
CA GLY A 151 -7.64 35.04 22.58
C GLY A 151 -7.29 34.01 21.50
N HIS A 152 -6.94 32.78 21.86
CA HIS A 152 -6.52 31.72 20.92
C HIS A 152 -7.73 31.05 20.25
N GLN A 153 -8.38 31.75 19.32
CA GLN A 153 -9.66 31.34 18.71
C GLN A 153 -9.65 29.93 18.10
N HIS A 154 -8.65 29.59 17.29
CA HIS A 154 -8.56 28.26 16.66
C HIS A 154 -8.46 27.11 17.67
N VAL A 155 -7.76 27.34 18.78
CA VAL A 155 -7.65 26.35 19.87
C VAL A 155 -8.97 26.24 20.63
N VAL A 156 -9.66 27.35 20.86
CA VAL A 156 -10.99 27.37 21.49
C VAL A 156 -12.00 26.56 20.65
N GLU A 157 -12.00 26.75 19.33
CA GLU A 157 -12.86 26.01 18.41
C GLU A 157 -12.57 24.51 18.43
N LEU A 158 -11.29 24.14 18.37
CA LEU A 158 -10.87 22.74 18.43
C LEU A 158 -11.28 22.08 19.75
N LEU A 159 -11.04 22.74 20.88
CA LEU A 159 -11.44 22.22 22.19
C LEU A 159 -12.96 22.18 22.36
N ALA A 160 -13.69 23.12 21.77
CA ALA A 160 -15.15 23.10 21.77
C ALA A 160 -15.72 21.95 20.92
N GLN A 161 -15.09 21.62 19.79
CA GLN A 161 -15.45 20.46 18.97
C GLN A 161 -15.18 19.16 19.71
N ALA A 162 -14.07 19.06 20.44
CA ALA A 162 -13.73 17.87 21.22
C ALA A 162 -14.58 17.70 22.50
N ALA A 163 -15.02 18.80 23.12
CA ALA A 163 -15.89 18.79 24.30
C ALA A 163 -17.37 18.54 23.97
N ARG A 164 -17.80 18.75 22.72
CA ARG A 164 -19.14 18.32 22.29
C ARG A 164 -19.15 16.79 22.24
N PRO A 165 -20.12 16.10 22.87
CA PRO A 165 -20.35 14.71 22.53
C PRO A 165 -20.64 14.68 21.04
N VAL A 166 -19.81 13.97 20.27
CA VAL A 166 -19.94 13.83 18.82
C VAL A 166 -21.29 13.18 18.52
N ARG A 167 -22.34 14.00 18.44
CA ARG A 167 -23.53 13.67 17.67
C ARG A 167 -23.07 13.72 16.21
N PRO A 168 -23.29 12.67 15.41
CA PRO A 168 -22.93 12.73 14.00
C PRO A 168 -23.68 13.91 13.38
N GLU A 169 -22.95 14.95 13.00
CA GLU A 169 -23.54 16.12 12.36
C GLU A 169 -24.10 15.69 11.00
N ALA A 170 -25.43 15.69 10.89
CA ALA A 170 -26.13 15.61 9.63
C ALA A 170 -25.85 16.90 8.82
N LYS A 171 -25.61 16.73 7.52
CA LYS A 171 -25.55 17.81 6.52
C LYS A 171 -26.84 18.67 6.56
N PRO A 172 -26.79 19.92 6.07
CA PRO A 172 -27.67 20.98 6.53
C PRO A 172 -29.02 20.94 5.82
N SER A 173 -30.11 20.80 6.58
CA SER A 173 -31.47 21.03 6.06
C SER A 173 -32.42 21.47 7.19
N VAL A 174 -32.81 22.74 7.12
CA VAL A 174 -34.11 23.37 7.49
C VAL A 174 -34.69 23.13 8.91
N LYS A 175 -35.13 24.24 9.53
CA LYS A 175 -35.73 24.40 10.86
C LYS A 175 -37.08 23.65 11.06
N PRO A 176 -37.54 23.50 12.32
CA PRO A 176 -37.94 22.23 12.92
C PRO A 176 -39.46 22.10 13.13
N GLN A 177 -39.95 20.87 13.35
CA GLN A 177 -41.14 20.65 14.17
C GLN A 177 -41.01 19.42 15.05
N ALA A 178 -41.50 19.59 16.27
CA ALA A 178 -41.55 18.59 17.32
C ALA A 178 -42.40 17.38 16.92
N THR A 179 -41.98 16.19 17.32
CA THR A 179 -42.79 15.28 18.17
C THR A 179 -42.07 13.95 18.35
N ASN A 180 -42.25 13.44 19.57
CA ASN A 180 -42.24 12.05 19.96
C ASN A 180 -40.91 11.26 19.99
N ARG A 181 -40.68 10.76 21.21
CA ARG A 181 -39.83 9.62 21.59
C ARG A 181 -39.68 8.60 20.46
N VAL A 182 -38.44 8.30 20.09
CA VAL A 182 -38.08 7.14 19.27
C VAL A 182 -37.05 6.30 20.03
N PRO A 183 -37.12 4.96 19.96
CA PRO A 183 -36.35 4.04 20.79
C PRO A 183 -34.85 4.04 20.43
N ASN A 184 -34.04 3.56 21.36
CA ASN A 184 -32.59 3.39 21.24
C ASN A 184 -32.17 2.85 19.85
N PRO A 185 -31.24 3.52 19.12
CA PRO A 185 -30.72 3.00 17.86
C PRO A 185 -29.86 1.76 18.11
N PRO A 186 -29.83 0.78 17.18
CA PRO A 186 -29.05 -0.42 17.35
C PRO A 186 -27.57 -0.04 17.48
N GLN A 187 -26.93 -0.54 18.54
CA GLN A 187 -25.50 -0.34 18.72
C GLN A 187 -24.77 -1.04 17.58
N LEU A 188 -24.33 -0.26 16.59
CA LEU A 188 -23.46 -0.74 15.51
C LEU A 188 -22.28 -1.48 16.14
N SER A 189 -22.07 -2.70 15.65
CA SER A 189 -21.00 -3.57 16.12
C SER A 189 -19.63 -2.88 15.97
N PRO A 190 -18.64 -3.18 16.82
CA PRO A 190 -17.30 -2.62 16.70
C PRO A 190 -16.71 -2.70 15.28
N MET A 191 -17.00 -3.79 14.56
CA MET A 191 -16.60 -4.01 13.16
C MET A 191 -17.28 -3.04 12.18
N GLU A 192 -18.57 -2.76 12.33
CA GLU A 192 -19.29 -1.81 11.45
C GLU A 192 -18.81 -0.37 11.66
N ARG A 193 -18.43 -0.01 12.89
CA ARG A 193 -17.81 1.28 13.20
C ARG A 193 -16.46 1.42 12.51
N LEU A 194 -15.62 0.39 12.58
CA LEU A 194 -14.32 0.35 11.88
C LEU A 194 -14.49 0.43 10.36
N ARG A 195 -15.46 -0.27 9.78
CA ARG A 195 -15.77 -0.16 8.34
C ARG A 195 -16.16 1.26 7.96
N GLU A 196 -17.00 1.91 8.76
CA GLU A 196 -17.43 3.28 8.49
C GLU A 196 -16.28 4.30 8.61
N GLU A 197 -15.38 4.12 9.58
CA GLU A 197 -14.16 4.93 9.70
C GLU A 197 -13.23 4.76 8.50
N CYS A 198 -13.04 3.54 8.02
CA CYS A 198 -12.21 3.28 6.84
C CYS A 198 -12.84 3.82 5.54
N ARG A 199 -14.18 3.77 5.38
CA ARG A 199 -14.87 4.44 4.26
C ARG A 199 -14.68 5.95 4.28
N ARG A 200 -14.78 6.58 5.45
CA ARG A 200 -14.53 8.02 5.61
C ARG A 200 -13.11 8.42 5.25
N ALA A 201 -12.14 7.57 5.57
CA ALA A 201 -10.74 7.74 5.20
C ALA A 201 -10.44 7.34 3.73
N GLN A 202 -11.47 6.98 2.94
CA GLN A 202 -11.37 6.53 1.54
C GLN A 202 -10.44 5.32 1.35
N ILE A 203 -10.35 4.45 2.35
CA ILE A 203 -9.54 3.24 2.30
C ILE A 203 -10.34 2.16 1.56
N PRO A 204 -9.75 1.46 0.56
CA PRO A 204 -10.43 0.36 -0.13
C PRO A 204 -10.59 -0.85 0.81
N ILE A 205 -11.77 -0.97 1.42
CA ILE A 205 -12.12 -2.03 2.39
C ILE A 205 -13.06 -3.10 1.85
N ASP A 206 -13.41 -3.06 0.57
CA ASP A 206 -14.48 -3.88 -0.01
C ASP A 206 -14.20 -5.40 0.10
N TRP A 207 -12.94 -5.78 0.28
CA TRP A 207 -12.50 -7.16 0.45
C TRP A 207 -12.28 -7.57 1.92
N CYS A 208 -12.24 -6.65 2.88
CA CYS A 208 -11.92 -6.98 4.27
C CYS A 208 -13.11 -7.67 4.96
N SER A 209 -12.99 -8.96 5.25
CA SER A 209 -14.04 -9.76 5.89
C SER A 209 -13.91 -9.82 7.41
N THR A 210 -12.72 -9.58 7.96
CA THR A 210 -12.43 -9.68 9.40
C THR A 210 -12.08 -8.33 10.05
N GLU A 211 -12.30 -8.23 11.36
CA GLU A 211 -11.99 -7.01 12.12
C GLU A 211 -10.48 -6.75 12.21
N GLU A 212 -9.68 -7.82 12.22
CA GLU A 212 -8.21 -7.79 12.25
C GLU A 212 -7.64 -7.23 10.95
N GLN A 213 -8.10 -7.72 9.79
CA GLN A 213 -7.72 -7.18 8.48
C GLN A 213 -8.04 -5.68 8.39
N LEU A 214 -9.21 -5.25 8.88
CA LEU A 214 -9.61 -3.84 8.88
C LEU A 214 -8.71 -2.97 9.78
N ARG A 215 -8.30 -3.46 10.95
CA ARG A 215 -7.37 -2.75 11.85
C ARG A 215 -5.97 -2.66 11.27
N GLU A 216 -5.46 -3.75 10.71
CA GLU A 216 -4.13 -3.78 10.09
C GLU A 216 -4.05 -2.86 8.87
N LEU A 217 -5.07 -2.89 8.00
CA LEU A 217 -5.19 -1.99 6.87
C LEU A 217 -5.23 -0.53 7.29
N LYS A 218 -6.01 -0.22 8.34
CA LYS A 218 -6.10 1.13 8.91
C LYS A 218 -4.74 1.59 9.45
N GLY A 219 -4.02 0.71 10.14
CA GLY A 219 -2.65 0.98 10.63
C GLY A 219 -1.67 1.26 9.50
N ARG A 220 -1.65 0.40 8.46
CA ARG A 220 -0.81 0.62 7.25
C ARG A 220 -1.17 1.92 6.54
N TRP A 221 -2.46 2.24 6.40
CA TRP A 221 -2.90 3.49 5.80
C TRP A 221 -2.43 4.72 6.59
N GLN A 222 -2.50 4.68 7.92
CA GLN A 222 -2.02 5.75 8.80
C GLN A 222 -0.50 5.91 8.69
N HIS A 223 0.26 4.80 8.67
CA HIS A 223 1.70 4.83 8.46
C HIS A 223 2.06 5.49 7.12
N LEU A 224 1.47 5.04 6.02
CA LEU A 224 1.67 5.59 4.68
C LEU A 224 1.21 7.06 4.57
N SER A 225 0.25 7.47 5.40
CA SER A 225 -0.22 8.86 5.48
C SER A 225 0.80 9.80 6.12
N CYS A 226 1.68 9.27 6.99
CA CYS A 226 2.76 10.02 7.63
C CYS A 226 4.05 10.13 6.78
N LEU A 227 4.16 9.35 5.69
CA LEU A 227 5.37 9.34 4.86
C LEU A 227 5.39 10.47 3.82
N SER A 228 6.60 10.98 3.57
CA SER A 228 6.88 11.95 2.51
C SER A 228 6.78 11.31 1.13
N MET A 229 6.62 12.11 0.08
CA MET A 229 6.53 11.62 -1.30
C MET A 229 7.77 10.80 -1.71
N GLN A 230 8.96 11.17 -1.23
CA GLN A 230 10.20 10.42 -1.50
C GLN A 230 10.21 9.06 -0.81
N GLN A 231 9.75 8.99 0.44
CA GLN A 231 9.63 7.74 1.20
C GLN A 231 8.59 6.81 0.58
N LEU A 232 7.44 7.36 0.17
CA LEU A 232 6.39 6.62 -0.54
C LEU A 232 6.92 6.02 -1.85
N VAL A 233 7.67 6.79 -2.64
CA VAL A 233 8.30 6.30 -3.88
C VAL A 233 9.33 5.21 -3.58
N GLN A 234 10.12 5.35 -2.51
CA GLN A 234 11.08 4.34 -2.11
C GLN A 234 10.39 3.03 -1.70
N GLU A 235 9.32 3.11 -0.92
CA GLU A 235 8.54 1.95 -0.50
C GLU A 235 7.84 1.27 -1.68
N ALA A 236 7.28 2.06 -2.62
CA ALA A 236 6.74 1.55 -3.86
C ALA A 236 7.79 0.83 -4.72
N LYS A 237 9.02 1.35 -4.79
CA LYS A 237 10.13 0.69 -5.51
C LYS A 237 10.54 -0.63 -4.86
N MET A 238 10.67 -0.66 -3.53
CA MET A 238 10.96 -1.89 -2.77
C MET A 238 9.91 -2.97 -3.04
N GLN A 239 8.66 -2.55 -3.19
CA GLN A 239 7.51 -3.42 -3.39
C GLN A 239 7.18 -3.68 -4.88
N ARG A 240 8.04 -3.20 -5.79
CA ARG A 240 7.90 -3.32 -7.26
C ARG A 240 6.57 -2.78 -7.80
N ILE A 241 6.09 -1.67 -7.25
CA ILE A 241 4.91 -0.95 -7.71
C ILE A 241 5.31 0.11 -8.73
N ASN A 242 4.53 0.24 -9.80
CA ASN A 242 4.75 1.28 -10.79
C ASN A 242 4.50 2.68 -10.20
N THR A 243 5.55 3.49 -10.13
CA THR A 243 5.48 4.90 -9.68
C THR A 243 5.23 5.88 -10.83
N GLN A 244 5.28 5.43 -12.10
CA GLN A 244 5.05 6.28 -13.25
C GLN A 244 3.56 6.72 -13.30
N GLY A 245 3.33 8.01 -13.51
CA GLY A 245 1.99 8.61 -13.57
C GLY A 245 1.37 9.02 -12.22
N ALA A 246 1.98 8.67 -11.09
CA ALA A 246 1.51 9.10 -9.77
C ALA A 246 2.06 10.50 -9.42
N SER A 247 1.33 11.55 -9.79
CA SER A 247 1.68 12.95 -9.43
C SER A 247 1.26 13.33 -8.00
N LYS A 248 0.33 12.57 -7.41
CA LYS A 248 -0.22 12.82 -6.07
C LYS A 248 0.18 11.70 -5.09
N PRO A 249 0.47 12.04 -3.82
CA PRO A 249 0.83 11.06 -2.80
C PRO A 249 -0.32 10.08 -2.50
N GLU A 250 -1.57 10.52 -2.61
CA GLU A 250 -2.75 9.68 -2.37
C GLU A 250 -2.86 8.50 -3.34
N GLU A 251 -2.49 8.70 -4.60
CA GLU A 251 -2.52 7.66 -5.63
C GLU A 251 -1.51 6.55 -5.30
N LEU A 252 -0.31 6.94 -4.87
CA LEU A 252 0.71 5.97 -4.48
C LEU A 252 0.34 5.22 -3.21
N ARG A 253 -0.28 5.91 -2.24
CA ARG A 253 -0.81 5.30 -1.01
C ARG A 253 -1.86 4.24 -1.34
N LYS A 254 -2.79 4.54 -2.26
CA LYS A 254 -3.80 3.58 -2.72
C LYS A 254 -3.16 2.34 -3.36
N ARG A 255 -2.14 2.52 -4.20
CA ARG A 255 -1.41 1.39 -4.82
C ARG A 255 -0.68 0.51 -3.80
N LEU A 256 0.01 1.14 -2.84
CA LEU A 256 0.70 0.45 -1.74
C LEU A 256 -0.26 -0.34 -0.85
N VAL A 257 -1.41 0.27 -0.52
CA VAL A 257 -2.46 -0.40 0.25
C VAL A 257 -3.05 -1.55 -0.54
N GLN A 258 -3.38 -1.35 -1.82
CA GLN A 258 -3.91 -2.40 -2.68
C GLN A 258 -2.97 -3.60 -2.81
N GLN A 259 -1.65 -3.38 -2.85
CA GLN A 259 -0.70 -4.48 -2.79
C GLN A 259 -0.80 -5.24 -1.46
N HIS A 260 -0.78 -4.51 -0.34
CA HIS A 260 -0.87 -5.15 0.97
C HIS A 260 -2.18 -5.93 1.12
N CYS A 261 -3.27 -5.45 0.52
CA CYS A 261 -4.53 -6.19 0.43
C CYS A 261 -4.32 -7.59 -0.17
N TRP A 262 -3.64 -7.68 -1.32
CA TRP A 262 -3.38 -8.96 -1.98
C TRP A 262 -2.47 -9.88 -1.17
N GLU A 263 -1.51 -9.33 -0.43
CA GLU A 263 -0.65 -10.10 0.47
C GLU A 263 -1.43 -10.73 1.64
N MET A 264 -2.50 -10.07 2.10
CA MET A 264 -3.33 -10.49 3.24
C MET A 264 -4.55 -11.35 2.86
N MET A 265 -4.89 -11.45 1.57
CA MET A 265 -6.04 -12.24 1.09
C MET A 265 -5.84 -13.74 1.28
N THR A 266 -6.91 -14.48 1.50
CA THR A 266 -6.86 -15.95 1.41
C THR A 266 -6.68 -16.39 -0.04
N ASP A 267 -6.25 -17.63 -0.24
CA ASP A 267 -6.05 -18.19 -1.59
C ASP A 267 -7.34 -18.20 -2.42
N GLN A 268 -8.50 -18.39 -1.77
CA GLN A 268 -9.82 -18.32 -2.41
C GLN A 268 -10.20 -16.90 -2.83
N GLU A 269 -9.91 -15.90 -1.98
CA GLU A 269 -10.15 -14.49 -2.30
C GLU A 269 -9.24 -14.01 -3.44
N LEU A 270 -7.97 -14.42 -3.43
CA LEU A 270 -7.02 -14.12 -4.50
C LEU A 270 -7.49 -14.71 -5.85
N GLN A 271 -8.03 -15.93 -5.85
CA GLN A 271 -8.62 -16.57 -7.02
C GLN A 271 -9.79 -15.76 -7.60
N GLN A 272 -10.66 -15.23 -6.74
CA GLN A 272 -11.79 -14.38 -7.16
C GLN A 272 -11.30 -13.04 -7.76
N CYS A 273 -10.29 -12.42 -7.14
CA CYS A 273 -9.66 -11.20 -7.69
C CYS A 273 -9.02 -11.45 -9.05
N CYS A 274 -8.28 -12.55 -9.21
CA CYS A 274 -7.71 -12.94 -10.50
C CYS A 274 -8.80 -13.12 -11.57
N PHE A 275 -9.89 -13.80 -11.24
CA PHE A 275 -11.01 -13.99 -12.17
C PHE A 275 -11.64 -12.65 -12.60
N ALA A 276 -11.89 -11.74 -11.65
CA ALA A 276 -12.46 -10.42 -11.92
C ALA A 276 -11.56 -9.54 -12.80
N GLN A 277 -10.24 -9.69 -12.68
CA GLN A 277 -9.25 -8.94 -13.47
C GLN A 277 -8.78 -9.67 -14.75
N GLY A 278 -9.33 -10.85 -15.04
CA GLY A 278 -8.95 -11.66 -16.21
C GLY A 278 -7.54 -12.25 -16.13
N VAL A 279 -6.94 -12.33 -14.94
CA VAL A 279 -5.62 -12.90 -14.69
C VAL A 279 -5.73 -14.42 -14.53
N LEU A 280 -4.87 -15.16 -15.24
CA LEU A 280 -4.87 -16.63 -15.17
C LEU A 280 -4.47 -17.11 -13.78
N PHE A 281 -5.40 -17.76 -13.09
CA PHE A 281 -5.16 -18.45 -11.83
C PHE A 281 -4.94 -19.96 -12.08
N PRO A 282 -3.73 -20.51 -11.86
CA PRO A 282 -3.46 -21.91 -12.16
C PRO A 282 -4.21 -22.86 -11.21
N LYS A 283 -4.80 -23.93 -11.77
CA LYS A 283 -5.72 -24.83 -11.05
C LYS A 283 -5.09 -25.62 -9.88
N ASN A 284 -3.76 -25.61 -9.73
CA ASN A 284 -3.01 -26.41 -8.73
C ASN A 284 -2.07 -25.59 -7.83
N CYS A 285 -2.13 -24.25 -7.84
CA CYS A 285 -1.16 -23.37 -7.17
C CYS A 285 -0.97 -23.58 -5.66
N PHE A 286 -1.90 -24.24 -4.99
CA PHE A 286 -1.85 -24.41 -3.53
C PHE A 286 -2.01 -25.86 -3.08
N ASN A 287 -1.88 -26.81 -4.02
CA ASN A 287 -1.99 -28.25 -3.73
C ASN A 287 -0.63 -28.90 -3.41
N THR A 288 0.43 -28.09 -3.24
CA THR A 288 1.77 -28.56 -2.89
C THR A 288 1.89 -28.66 -1.37
N GLN A 289 2.46 -29.76 -0.87
CA GLN A 289 2.72 -29.94 0.58
C GLN A 289 3.86 -29.06 1.11
N PHE A 290 4.56 -28.35 0.22
CA PHE A 290 5.74 -27.54 0.55
C PHE A 290 5.37 -26.06 0.65
N ALA A 291 5.45 -25.50 1.85
CA ALA A 291 5.11 -24.10 2.14
C ALA A 291 5.88 -23.08 1.26
N ALA A 292 7.16 -23.34 0.98
CA ALA A 292 8.00 -22.46 0.15
C ALA A 292 7.50 -22.34 -1.31
N ASN A 293 7.00 -23.44 -1.88
CA ASN A 293 6.44 -23.44 -3.24
C ASN A 293 5.09 -22.72 -3.26
N ARG A 294 4.29 -22.89 -2.20
CA ARG A 294 3.01 -22.20 -2.02
C ARG A 294 3.18 -20.67 -1.95
N GLU A 295 4.19 -20.20 -1.21
CA GLU A 295 4.52 -18.78 -1.11
C GLU A 295 5.05 -18.22 -2.43
N ALA A 296 5.91 -18.95 -3.14
CA ALA A 296 6.42 -18.56 -4.46
C ALA A 296 5.30 -18.45 -5.51
N ASP A 297 4.40 -19.43 -5.56
CA ASP A 297 3.24 -19.42 -6.46
C ASP A 297 2.30 -18.25 -6.15
N ARG A 298 2.10 -17.95 -4.86
CA ARG A 298 1.30 -16.81 -4.39
C ARG A 298 1.93 -15.48 -4.80
N LEU A 299 3.24 -15.32 -4.65
CA LEU A 299 4.00 -14.14 -5.07
C LEU A 299 3.93 -13.93 -6.59
N ASP A 300 3.99 -15.00 -7.39
CA ASP A 300 3.84 -14.94 -8.85
C ASP A 300 2.43 -14.47 -9.25
N ILE A 301 1.39 -15.02 -8.61
CA ILE A 301 0.00 -14.59 -8.84
C ILE A 301 -0.18 -13.10 -8.49
N ILE A 302 0.32 -12.65 -7.34
CA ILE A 302 0.26 -11.24 -6.93
C ILE A 302 1.03 -10.36 -7.92
N THR A 303 2.15 -10.83 -8.45
CA THR A 303 2.94 -10.10 -9.46
C THR A 303 2.15 -9.92 -10.76
N ARG A 304 1.46 -10.96 -11.24
CA ARG A 304 0.58 -10.88 -12.42
C ARG A 304 -0.63 -9.96 -12.18
N LEU A 305 -1.19 -9.96 -10.98
CA LEU A 305 -2.24 -9.01 -10.57
C LEU A 305 -1.73 -7.56 -10.57
N LYS A 306 -0.51 -7.32 -10.08
CA LYS A 306 0.16 -6.01 -10.15
C LYS A 306 0.36 -5.57 -11.60
N GLU A 307 0.80 -6.47 -12.48
CA GLU A 307 0.97 -6.19 -13.91
C GLU A 307 -0.36 -5.81 -14.58
N ALA A 308 -1.43 -6.57 -14.30
CA ALA A 308 -2.76 -6.31 -14.85
C ALA A 308 -3.40 -5.02 -14.31
N THR A 309 -3.19 -4.70 -13.02
CA THR A 309 -3.82 -3.55 -12.36
C THR A 309 -3.04 -2.25 -12.56
N PHE A 310 -1.71 -2.29 -12.54
CA PHE A 310 -0.84 -1.11 -12.55
C PHE A 310 -0.01 -0.95 -13.83
N GLY A 311 -0.13 -1.88 -14.79
CA GLY A 311 0.54 -1.79 -16.10
C GLY A 311 2.07 -1.87 -16.02
N LEU A 312 2.61 -2.77 -15.19
CA LEU A 312 4.04 -3.04 -15.13
C LEU A 312 4.48 -3.79 -16.40
N ARG A 313 5.47 -3.26 -17.13
CA ARG A 313 6.17 -4.05 -18.17
C ARG A 313 7.35 -4.79 -17.51
N PRO A 314 7.58 -6.08 -17.83
CA PRO A 314 8.75 -6.79 -17.35
C PRO A 314 10.03 -6.12 -17.88
N GLY A 315 10.91 -5.63 -16.98
CA GLY A 315 12.24 -5.11 -17.34
C GLY A 315 12.64 -3.74 -16.80
N GLU A 316 11.76 -2.99 -16.13
CA GLU A 316 12.10 -1.62 -15.65
C GLU A 316 12.83 -1.55 -14.30
N PHE A 317 13.02 -2.68 -13.61
CA PHE A 317 13.77 -2.73 -12.35
C PHE A 317 15.06 -3.53 -12.54
N GLY A 318 16.20 -2.84 -12.45
CA GLY A 318 17.51 -3.46 -12.25
C GLY A 318 17.57 -4.25 -10.94
N PRO A 319 18.60 -5.09 -10.74
CA PRO A 319 18.67 -6.00 -9.61
C PRO A 319 18.64 -5.25 -8.26
N LEU A 320 18.07 -5.95 -7.26
CA LEU A 320 17.85 -5.46 -5.89
C LEU A 320 19.15 -4.94 -5.25
N PRO A 321 19.10 -3.89 -4.41
CA PRO A 321 20.22 -3.55 -3.52
C PRO A 321 20.37 -4.66 -2.48
N VAL A 322 21.54 -5.29 -2.44
CA VAL A 322 21.91 -6.28 -1.42
C VAL A 322 22.56 -5.56 -0.25
N ASP A 323 22.12 -5.84 0.99
CA ASP A 323 22.68 -5.25 2.21
C ASP A 323 24.19 -5.53 2.36
N PRO A 324 25.06 -4.53 2.54
CA PRO A 324 26.52 -4.69 2.58
C PRO A 324 27.04 -5.16 3.95
N LYS A 325 26.32 -6.02 4.68
CA LYS A 325 26.74 -6.52 6.01
C LYS A 325 26.85 -8.04 6.16
N LYS A 326 26.94 -8.77 5.05
CA LYS A 326 27.47 -10.14 5.02
C LYS A 326 28.49 -10.29 3.88
N ALA A 327 29.53 -9.47 3.92
CA ALA A 327 30.75 -9.72 3.15
C ALA A 327 31.88 -9.95 4.16
N ALA A 328 32.24 -11.21 4.35
CA ALA A 328 33.56 -11.54 4.89
C ALA A 328 34.58 -11.31 3.76
N GLU A 329 35.57 -10.46 4.04
CA GLU A 329 36.75 -10.21 3.21
C GLU A 329 37.67 -11.46 3.12
N PRO A 330 38.83 -11.41 2.40
CA PRO A 330 39.06 -11.00 1.01
C PRO A 330 39.94 -12.04 0.28
N ARG A 331 40.15 -11.92 -1.04
CA ARG A 331 41.40 -12.33 -1.71
C ARG A 331 41.56 -11.69 -3.09
N GLY A 332 42.64 -10.89 -3.22
CA GLY A 332 43.34 -10.50 -4.47
C GLY A 332 42.62 -9.50 -5.39
N SER A 333 42.97 -8.21 -5.39
CA SER A 333 43.88 -7.57 -6.39
C SER A 333 43.60 -8.03 -7.83
N THR A 334 43.18 -7.21 -8.78
CA THR A 334 43.81 -5.96 -9.25
C THR A 334 42.80 -5.14 -10.04
N GLY A 335 42.88 -3.81 -9.95
CA GLY A 335 41.90 -2.90 -10.54
C GLY A 335 41.92 -2.82 -12.06
N PHE A 336 40.77 -2.46 -12.63
CA PHE A 336 40.67 -1.66 -13.85
C PHE A 336 39.35 -0.87 -13.82
N ARG A 337 39.43 0.40 -14.21
CA ARG A 337 38.36 1.42 -14.15
C ARG A 337 37.40 1.28 -15.34
N PRO A 338 36.08 1.48 -15.20
CA PRO A 338 35.14 1.33 -16.33
C PRO A 338 35.11 2.57 -17.24
N PRO A 339 34.88 2.43 -18.57
CA PRO A 339 34.62 3.55 -19.47
C PRO A 339 33.16 4.05 -19.39
N PRO A 340 32.86 5.27 -19.88
CA PRO A 340 31.64 6.00 -19.52
C PRO A 340 30.40 5.57 -20.34
N ARG A 341 29.22 5.67 -19.72
CA ARG A 341 27.91 5.50 -20.38
C ARG A 341 27.65 6.61 -21.42
N PRO A 342 27.16 6.31 -22.64
CA PRO A 342 26.68 7.31 -23.57
C PRO A 342 25.26 7.81 -23.22
N LYS A 343 25.01 9.07 -23.56
CA LYS A 343 23.77 9.83 -23.31
C LYS A 343 22.66 9.50 -24.31
N ALA A 344 21.43 9.72 -23.85
CA ALA A 344 20.16 9.46 -24.52
C ALA A 344 19.97 10.11 -25.92
N ARG A 345 19.20 9.42 -26.77
CA ARG A 345 18.38 10.00 -27.85
C ARG A 345 17.01 9.31 -27.87
N SER A 346 15.95 10.08 -28.02
CA SER A 346 14.55 9.66 -28.24
C SER A 346 14.15 9.92 -29.71
N PRO A 347 12.97 9.48 -30.19
CA PRO A 347 12.77 8.39 -31.17
C PRO A 347 12.45 8.90 -32.61
N PRO A 348 12.16 8.00 -33.59
CA PRO A 348 10.74 7.75 -33.90
C PRO A 348 10.35 6.33 -34.41
N ARG A 349 9.04 6.08 -34.22
CA ARG A 349 8.08 5.29 -35.02
C ARG A 349 8.19 3.75 -35.15
N ARG A 350 7.34 3.12 -34.33
CA ARG A 350 6.60 1.86 -34.49
C ARG A 350 6.32 1.52 -35.96
N GLU A 351 6.78 0.33 -36.39
CA GLU A 351 6.01 -0.65 -37.20
C GLU A 351 6.82 -1.90 -37.63
N GLN A 352 8.07 -2.10 -37.18
CA GLN A 352 8.88 -3.29 -37.52
C GLN A 352 9.21 -4.27 -36.37
N GLU A 353 8.87 -3.95 -35.12
CA GLU A 353 9.35 -4.69 -33.93
C GLU A 353 8.83 -6.14 -33.78
N HIS A 354 7.79 -6.56 -34.50
CA HIS A 354 7.27 -7.93 -34.35
C HIS A 354 8.04 -9.01 -35.13
N LYS A 355 8.93 -8.65 -36.06
CA LYS A 355 9.79 -9.63 -36.77
C LYS A 355 11.25 -9.62 -36.30
N GLU A 356 11.70 -8.55 -35.66
CA GLU A 356 13.09 -8.43 -35.16
C GLU A 356 13.27 -9.05 -33.77
N ALA A 357 12.21 -9.07 -32.94
CA ALA A 357 12.28 -9.66 -31.59
C ALA A 357 12.51 -11.19 -31.54
N GLU A 358 12.24 -11.93 -32.62
CA GLU A 358 12.59 -13.36 -32.70
C GLU A 358 13.99 -13.61 -33.29
N ALA A 359 14.62 -12.59 -33.86
CA ALA A 359 15.96 -12.68 -34.45
C ALA A 359 17.06 -12.26 -33.46
N GLU A 360 16.78 -11.34 -32.53
CA GLU A 360 17.78 -10.84 -31.58
C GLU A 360 18.13 -11.83 -30.45
N ASP A 361 17.26 -12.79 -30.10
CA ASP A 361 17.54 -13.81 -29.06
C ASP A 361 18.40 -15.00 -29.56
N ARG A 362 18.80 -15.01 -30.84
CA ARG A 362 19.76 -16.01 -31.39
C ARG A 362 21.21 -15.53 -31.39
N GLY A 363 21.48 -14.33 -30.88
CA GLY A 363 22.81 -13.73 -30.86
C GLY A 363 23.83 -14.54 -30.05
N ASP A 364 23.41 -15.12 -28.92
CA ASP A 364 24.30 -15.71 -27.92
C ASP A 364 24.59 -17.21 -28.12
N GLN A 365 24.01 -17.86 -29.14
CA GLN A 365 24.31 -19.27 -29.47
C GLN A 365 25.52 -19.45 -30.41
N LYS A 366 26.13 -18.35 -30.87
CA LYS A 366 27.23 -18.40 -31.85
C LYS A 366 28.54 -18.92 -31.29
N ASP A 367 28.75 -18.83 -29.97
CA ASP A 367 30.02 -19.21 -29.32
C ASP A 367 30.02 -20.61 -28.68
N ALA A 368 28.91 -21.36 -28.82
CA ALA A 368 28.81 -22.72 -28.30
C ALA A 368 29.39 -23.78 -29.25
N GLY A 369 30.17 -24.71 -28.68
CA GLY A 369 30.71 -25.88 -29.36
C GLY A 369 29.66 -26.82 -29.97
N PRO A 370 30.01 -27.66 -30.96
CA PRO A 370 29.05 -28.51 -31.68
C PRO A 370 28.35 -29.54 -30.79
N ARG A 371 29.02 -29.99 -29.71
CA ARG A 371 28.47 -30.95 -28.74
C ARG A 371 27.46 -30.30 -27.80
N VAL A 372 27.76 -29.08 -27.34
CA VAL A 372 26.85 -28.24 -26.54
C VAL A 372 25.60 -27.89 -27.35
N ARG A 373 25.76 -27.56 -28.64
CA ARG A 373 24.65 -27.29 -29.57
C ARG A 373 23.71 -28.48 -29.79
N ARG A 374 24.23 -29.71 -29.85
CA ARG A 374 23.38 -30.91 -29.92
C ARG A 374 22.55 -31.09 -28.67
N LEU A 375 23.16 -30.95 -27.49
CA LEU A 375 22.46 -31.07 -26.21
C LEU A 375 21.41 -29.98 -26.01
N LEU A 376 21.65 -28.75 -26.49
CA LEU A 376 20.65 -27.67 -26.47
C LEU A 376 19.38 -27.99 -27.28
N GLN A 377 19.44 -28.90 -28.27
CA GLN A 377 18.23 -29.36 -28.95
C GLN A 377 17.32 -30.20 -28.04
N GLU A 378 17.88 -30.86 -27.02
CA GLU A 378 17.11 -31.58 -25.98
C GLU A 378 16.46 -30.60 -24.98
N PHE A 379 16.93 -29.34 -24.90
CA PHE A 379 16.47 -28.30 -23.98
C PHE A 379 15.91 -27.07 -24.72
N PRO A 380 14.76 -27.17 -25.42
CA PRO A 380 14.18 -26.05 -26.15
C PRO A 380 13.76 -24.94 -25.18
N GLY A 381 14.42 -23.78 -25.26
CA GLY A 381 14.13 -22.60 -24.42
C GLY A 381 14.99 -22.48 -23.16
N PHE A 382 16.19 -23.06 -23.14
CA PHE A 382 17.21 -22.76 -22.14
C PHE A 382 17.61 -21.28 -22.23
N CYS A 383 17.35 -20.53 -21.15
CA CYS A 383 17.79 -19.14 -20.97
C CYS A 383 18.74 -19.09 -19.76
N GLY A 384 20.04 -19.17 -20.01
CA GLY A 384 21.11 -19.14 -19.02
C GLY A 384 22.45 -18.83 -19.70
N GLU A 385 23.52 -18.63 -18.92
CA GLU A 385 24.85 -18.37 -19.50
C GLU A 385 25.34 -19.60 -20.27
N MET A 386 25.71 -19.38 -21.54
CA MET A 386 26.21 -20.44 -22.40
C MET A 386 27.56 -20.93 -21.87
N PRO A 387 27.77 -22.25 -21.68
CA PRO A 387 29.07 -22.73 -21.26
C PRO A 387 30.11 -22.42 -22.35
N GLY A 388 31.29 -21.94 -21.94
CA GLY A 388 32.38 -21.56 -22.84
C GLY A 388 32.94 -22.74 -23.63
N LEU A 389 33.84 -22.46 -24.57
CA LEU A 389 34.47 -23.47 -25.45
C LEU A 389 35.17 -24.62 -24.70
N GLU A 390 35.61 -24.37 -23.46
CA GLU A 390 36.21 -25.37 -22.57
C GLU A 390 35.25 -26.51 -22.18
N ALA A 391 33.94 -26.27 -22.22
CA ALA A 391 32.92 -27.25 -21.89
C ALA A 391 32.75 -28.36 -22.95
N GLU A 392 33.42 -28.26 -24.10
CA GLU A 392 33.50 -29.37 -25.07
C GLU A 392 34.23 -30.60 -24.51
N THR A 393 35.10 -30.39 -23.51
CA THR A 393 35.89 -31.45 -22.85
C THR A 393 35.11 -32.19 -21.76
N TRP A 394 33.97 -31.66 -21.32
CA TRP A 394 33.17 -32.23 -20.24
C TRP A 394 32.43 -33.49 -20.69
N SER A 395 32.03 -34.34 -19.74
CA SER A 395 31.13 -35.46 -20.02
C SER A 395 29.70 -34.97 -20.29
N GLU A 396 28.88 -35.78 -20.98
CA GLU A 396 27.49 -35.39 -21.26
C GLU A 396 26.65 -35.23 -19.98
N GLN A 397 26.99 -35.95 -18.91
CA GLN A 397 26.30 -35.85 -17.63
C GLN A 397 26.61 -34.52 -16.93
N GLU A 398 27.86 -34.06 -16.98
CA GLU A 398 28.28 -32.77 -16.43
C GLU A 398 27.66 -31.60 -17.22
N LEU A 399 27.60 -31.70 -18.55
CA LEU A 399 26.90 -30.71 -19.38
C LEU A 399 25.40 -30.64 -19.05
N LYS A 400 24.74 -31.79 -18.88
CA LYS A 400 23.33 -31.83 -18.47
C LYS A 400 23.12 -31.23 -17.09
N GLN A 401 23.97 -31.56 -16.11
CA GLN A 401 23.92 -30.94 -14.78
C GLN A 401 24.16 -29.44 -14.83
N TYR A 402 25.06 -28.97 -15.68
CA TYR A 402 25.28 -27.54 -15.91
C TYR A 402 24.00 -26.87 -16.43
N PHE A 403 23.33 -27.44 -17.44
CA PHE A 403 22.08 -26.87 -17.95
C PHE A 403 20.93 -26.88 -16.92
N TYR A 404 20.87 -27.87 -16.03
CA TYR A 404 19.88 -27.90 -14.96
C TYR A 404 20.17 -26.93 -13.81
N SER A 405 21.44 -26.58 -13.58
CA SER A 405 21.87 -25.74 -12.45
C SER A 405 22.03 -24.27 -12.82
N ASN A 406 22.46 -23.96 -14.05
CA ASN A 406 22.84 -22.61 -14.48
C ASN A 406 21.85 -21.95 -15.46
N GLY A 407 20.65 -22.49 -15.66
CA GLY A 407 19.61 -21.80 -16.43
C GLY A 407 18.20 -22.26 -16.17
N TYR A 408 17.23 -21.53 -16.73
CA TYR A 408 15.81 -21.85 -16.64
C TYR A 408 15.33 -22.40 -17.98
N ILE A 409 14.71 -23.59 -17.98
CA ILE A 409 14.08 -24.18 -19.16
C ILE A 409 12.65 -23.63 -19.26
N ARG A 410 12.39 -22.74 -20.22
CA ARG A 410 11.03 -22.20 -20.42
C ARG A 410 10.11 -23.30 -20.97
N PRO A 411 8.98 -23.62 -20.32
CA PRO A 411 8.02 -24.56 -20.88
C PRO A 411 7.45 -23.97 -22.18
N LYS A 412 7.35 -24.80 -23.24
CA LYS A 412 6.73 -24.40 -24.51
C LYS A 412 5.33 -23.83 -24.25
N ARG A 413 5.11 -22.54 -24.54
CA ARG A 413 3.78 -21.94 -24.51
C ARG A 413 2.89 -22.70 -25.49
N ARG A 414 1.84 -23.35 -25.00
CA ARG A 414 0.69 -23.68 -25.85
C ARG A 414 0.07 -22.35 -26.27
N GLU A 415 0.18 -21.99 -27.54
CA GLU A 415 -0.54 -20.86 -28.11
C GLU A 415 -2.03 -21.14 -28.06
N VAL A 416 -2.68 -20.68 -26.99
CA VAL A 416 -4.13 -20.58 -26.96
C VAL A 416 -4.46 -19.26 -27.63
N HIS A 417 -4.88 -19.30 -28.90
CA HIS A 417 -5.43 -18.15 -29.61
C HIS A 417 -6.63 -17.63 -28.80
N GLN A 418 -6.45 -16.52 -28.08
CA GLN A 418 -7.56 -15.80 -27.48
C GLN A 418 -8.26 -15.05 -28.60
N PRO A 419 -9.58 -15.24 -28.81
CA PRO A 419 -10.28 -14.55 -29.87
C PRO A 419 -10.19 -13.04 -29.62
N THR A 420 -9.83 -12.29 -30.65
CA THR A 420 -9.73 -10.83 -30.55
C THR A 420 -11.07 -10.22 -30.11
N ARG A 421 -11.05 -9.04 -29.51
CA ARG A 421 -12.27 -8.34 -29.04
C ARG A 421 -13.30 -8.17 -30.16
N GLU A 422 -12.84 -8.06 -31.40
CA GLU A 422 -13.66 -7.99 -32.61
C GLU A 422 -14.34 -9.32 -32.92
N GLU A 423 -13.63 -10.46 -32.80
CA GLU A 423 -14.22 -11.79 -32.98
C GLU A 423 -15.30 -12.12 -31.94
N ALA A 424 -15.11 -11.69 -30.69
CA ALA A 424 -16.11 -11.86 -29.63
C ALA A 424 -17.39 -11.05 -29.94
N SER A 425 -17.22 -9.82 -30.44
CA SER A 425 -18.33 -8.96 -30.89
C SER A 425 -19.06 -9.59 -32.07
N VAL A 426 -18.34 -10.06 -33.09
CA VAL A 426 -18.91 -10.75 -34.26
C VAL A 426 -19.71 -11.99 -33.85
N ARG A 427 -19.20 -12.79 -32.91
CA ARG A 427 -19.93 -13.96 -32.38
C ARG A 427 -21.23 -13.58 -31.68
N GLN A 428 -21.23 -12.47 -30.95
CA GLN A 428 -22.44 -11.97 -30.29
C GLN A 428 -23.49 -11.51 -31.31
N HIS A 429 -23.09 -10.78 -32.35
CA HIS A 429 -24.01 -10.35 -33.40
C HIS A 429 -24.54 -11.53 -34.25
N LEU A 430 -23.71 -12.55 -34.50
CA LEU A 430 -24.16 -13.80 -35.12
C LEU A 430 -25.19 -14.53 -34.25
N ALA A 431 -24.97 -14.58 -32.93
CA ALA A 431 -25.91 -15.17 -31.98
C ALA A 431 -27.25 -14.42 -31.95
N THR A 432 -27.26 -13.09 -32.08
CA THR A 432 -28.50 -12.29 -32.20
C THR A 432 -29.31 -12.65 -33.44
N LEU A 433 -28.66 -13.06 -34.54
CA LEU A 433 -29.31 -13.60 -35.74
C LEU A 433 -29.60 -15.10 -35.67
N GLY A 434 -29.28 -15.76 -34.55
CA GLY A 434 -29.47 -17.20 -34.35
C GLY A 434 -28.48 -18.08 -35.10
N LEU A 435 -27.31 -17.54 -35.47
CA LEU A 435 -26.26 -18.23 -36.21
C LEU A 435 -25.05 -18.53 -35.32
N THR A 436 -24.39 -19.66 -35.56
CA THR A 436 -23.12 -20.03 -34.92
C THR A 436 -21.97 -19.87 -35.91
N ALA A 437 -20.82 -19.36 -35.45
CA ALA A 437 -19.64 -19.21 -36.30
C ALA A 437 -19.04 -20.59 -36.69
N PRO A 438 -18.47 -20.74 -37.90
CA PRO A 438 -18.42 -19.76 -39.00
C PRO A 438 -19.69 -19.79 -39.87
N ALA A 439 -20.32 -18.63 -40.07
CA ALA A 439 -21.50 -18.48 -40.92
C ALA A 439 -21.13 -17.76 -42.24
N SER A 440 -21.74 -18.17 -43.36
CA SER A 440 -21.54 -17.52 -44.66
C SER A 440 -22.39 -16.25 -44.80
N ALA A 441 -21.92 -15.31 -45.62
CA ALA A 441 -22.61 -14.04 -45.88
C ALA A 441 -24.07 -14.21 -46.35
N GLU A 442 -24.33 -15.25 -47.14
CA GLU A 442 -25.70 -15.57 -47.55
C GLU A 442 -26.58 -16.07 -46.40
N ALA A 443 -26.01 -16.79 -45.43
CA ALA A 443 -26.74 -17.28 -44.26
C ALA A 443 -27.13 -16.11 -43.35
N VAL A 444 -26.24 -15.13 -43.16
CA VAL A 444 -26.49 -13.90 -42.41
C VAL A 444 -27.63 -13.10 -43.07
N LYS A 445 -27.58 -12.89 -44.40
CA LYS A 445 -28.65 -12.23 -45.16
C LYS A 445 -30.00 -12.95 -45.07
N ARG A 446 -30.01 -14.28 -45.17
CA ARG A 446 -31.24 -15.09 -45.07
C ARG A 446 -31.84 -15.03 -43.67
N ALA A 447 -31.02 -15.14 -42.62
CA ALA A 447 -31.46 -15.04 -41.24
C ALA A 447 -32.01 -13.64 -40.92
N PHE A 448 -31.35 -12.58 -41.40
CA PHE A 448 -31.85 -11.22 -41.25
C PHE A 448 -33.22 -11.04 -41.93
N ARG A 449 -33.39 -11.47 -43.19
CA ARG A 449 -34.67 -11.33 -43.91
C ARG A 449 -35.81 -12.07 -43.22
N SER A 450 -35.57 -13.28 -42.71
CA SER A 450 -36.61 -14.07 -42.03
C SER A 450 -37.02 -13.43 -40.69
N LEU A 451 -36.04 -12.94 -39.92
CA LEU A 451 -36.30 -12.27 -38.64
C LEU A 451 -36.91 -10.87 -38.83
N ALA A 452 -36.46 -10.10 -39.82
CA ALA A 452 -37.01 -8.80 -40.18
C ALA A 452 -38.49 -8.91 -40.59
N LEU A 453 -38.86 -9.96 -41.36
CA LEU A 453 -40.25 -10.23 -41.71
C LEU A 453 -41.11 -10.65 -40.52
N LYS A 454 -40.52 -11.25 -39.49
CA LYS A 454 -41.22 -11.71 -38.29
C LYS A 454 -41.48 -10.57 -37.30
N TYR A 455 -40.52 -9.67 -37.14
CA TYR A 455 -40.56 -8.58 -36.17
C TYR A 455 -40.87 -7.20 -36.81
N HIS A 456 -41.29 -7.17 -38.07
CA HIS A 456 -41.60 -5.91 -38.77
C HIS A 456 -42.69 -5.11 -38.03
N PRO A 457 -42.48 -3.81 -37.75
CA PRO A 457 -43.40 -2.98 -36.97
C PRO A 457 -44.81 -2.86 -37.59
N ASP A 458 -44.91 -2.86 -38.93
CA ASP A 458 -46.20 -2.72 -39.62
C ASP A 458 -47.14 -3.92 -39.49
N LYS A 459 -46.66 -5.10 -39.09
CA LYS A 459 -47.53 -6.28 -38.97
C LYS A 459 -48.38 -6.26 -37.69
N ARG A 460 -47.95 -5.54 -36.65
CA ARG A 460 -48.69 -5.29 -35.40
C ARG A 460 -48.16 -4.00 -34.73
N PRO A 461 -48.81 -2.85 -34.92
CA PRO A 461 -48.30 -1.56 -34.44
C PRO A 461 -48.36 -1.38 -32.91
N ASP A 462 -49.11 -2.19 -32.17
CA ASP A 462 -49.31 -2.01 -30.71
C ASP A 462 -48.24 -2.68 -29.82
N ASP A 463 -47.30 -3.44 -30.38
CA ASP A 463 -46.34 -4.24 -29.61
C ASP A 463 -44.94 -3.60 -29.61
N GLN A 464 -44.68 -2.73 -28.63
CA GLN A 464 -43.40 -1.99 -28.49
C GLN A 464 -42.17 -2.91 -28.41
N THR A 465 -42.35 -4.14 -27.92
CA THR A 465 -41.27 -5.12 -27.79
C THR A 465 -40.72 -5.57 -29.14
N ARG A 466 -41.58 -5.68 -30.16
CA ARG A 466 -41.18 -6.10 -31.51
C ARG A 466 -40.38 -5.04 -32.25
N SER A 467 -40.72 -3.77 -32.02
CA SER A 467 -39.97 -2.64 -32.58
C SER A 467 -38.53 -2.62 -32.04
N ALA A 468 -38.36 -2.87 -30.74
CA ALA A 468 -37.04 -2.98 -30.11
C ALA A 468 -36.27 -4.22 -30.62
N ASP A 469 -36.93 -5.36 -30.76
CA ASP A 469 -36.29 -6.58 -31.27
C ASP A 469 -35.90 -6.44 -32.75
N PHE A 470 -36.72 -5.78 -33.57
CA PHE A 470 -36.38 -5.44 -34.96
C PHE A 470 -35.15 -4.54 -35.04
N GLN A 471 -35.05 -3.53 -34.18
CA GLN A 471 -33.89 -2.65 -34.13
C GLN A 471 -32.61 -3.42 -33.74
N ARG A 472 -32.69 -4.30 -32.73
CA ARG A 472 -31.57 -5.17 -32.33
C ARG A 472 -31.08 -6.08 -33.45
N ILE A 473 -32.02 -6.67 -34.21
CA ILE A 473 -31.71 -7.53 -35.36
C ILE A 473 -31.05 -6.72 -36.48
N LYS A 474 -31.51 -5.49 -36.71
CA LYS A 474 -30.92 -4.57 -37.70
C LYS A 474 -29.51 -4.14 -37.31
N ASP A 475 -29.31 -3.70 -36.08
CA ASP A 475 -27.99 -3.30 -35.57
C ASP A 475 -26.98 -4.46 -35.66
N ALA A 476 -27.42 -5.69 -35.39
CA ALA A 476 -26.59 -6.88 -35.54
C ALA A 476 -26.23 -7.20 -36.99
N TYR A 477 -27.15 -7.01 -37.93
CA TYR A 477 -26.87 -7.19 -39.35
C TYR A 477 -25.91 -6.11 -39.88
N ASP A 478 -26.10 -4.84 -39.49
CA ASP A 478 -25.23 -3.73 -39.91
C ASP A 478 -23.81 -3.91 -39.36
N ALA A 479 -23.67 -4.37 -38.10
CA ALA A 479 -22.37 -4.69 -37.50
C ALA A 479 -21.65 -5.86 -38.20
N LEU A 480 -22.38 -6.91 -38.61
CA LEU A 480 -21.82 -8.04 -39.36
C LEU A 480 -21.46 -7.67 -40.80
N THR A 481 -22.20 -6.75 -41.40
CA THR A 481 -21.88 -6.18 -42.72
C THR A 481 -20.60 -5.35 -42.66
N ALA A 482 -20.45 -4.51 -41.62
CA ALA A 482 -19.23 -3.74 -41.38
C ALA A 482 -18.00 -4.64 -41.14
N ALA A 483 -18.20 -5.84 -40.56
CA ALA A 483 -17.16 -6.85 -40.37
C ALA A 483 -16.86 -7.69 -41.64
N GLY A 484 -17.52 -7.42 -42.77
CA GLY A 484 -17.30 -8.14 -44.04
C GLY A 484 -17.93 -9.53 -44.12
N LEU A 485 -18.84 -9.87 -43.21
CA LEU A 485 -19.48 -11.19 -43.10
C LEU A 485 -20.92 -11.22 -43.62
N ALA A 486 -21.42 -10.18 -44.28
CA ALA A 486 -22.76 -10.11 -44.85
C ALA A 486 -22.78 -9.57 -46.28
#